data_AF-A0A126Z3E9-F1
#
_entry.id   AF-A0A126Z3E9-F1
#
_cell.length_a   1.000
_cell.length_b   1.000
_cell.length_c   1.000
_cell.angle_alpha   90.00
_cell.angle_beta   90.00
_cell.angle_gamma   90.00
#
_symmetry.space_group_name_H-M   'P 1'
#
loop_
_entity.id
_entity.type
_entity.pdbx_description
1 polymer ?
#
loop_
_entity_poly.entity_id
_entity_poly.type
_entity_poly.pdbx_seq_one_letter_code
_entity_poly.pdbx_strand_id
1 'polypeptide(L)'
;MLGTVTAPDSDGNEYLDAGKVGQVTTAGVVSTLYDNSDTQIEANGWSSDGHLWITDSNDNTIVKLDRLTQTRLSGSSRYATSVAISQAAYPGTAPVVFVATGLNYPDALSAAPAAAKEGGPLLLTSPNSLPADVAAEITRLNPSRIVVVGGPSAISDTVLQQLTAIQSNTVRIAGTTRYQTSDLVTEDAFGTGATTPGATHAFIATGLNYPDALAAGAAAGKLAAPVILVKGTAATADSTTTQLLQSLGATTVYIAGGTTVVSSGVQSGLAALPGVAVTRFAGSTRYNTSELINHAVFPRRAPRTSPPAPASPTRSPAPHWPVLPATPSTS
;
A
#
# COMPACT_ATOMS: atom_id res chain seq x y z
N MET A 1 -8.17 -4.45 12.80
CA MET A 1 -9.53 -4.20 12.28
C MET A 1 -9.54 -4.69 10.87
N LEU A 2 -10.25 -5.77 10.59
CA LEU A 2 -10.54 -6.20 9.24
C LEU A 2 -11.98 -5.76 8.96
N GLY A 3 -12.19 -5.16 7.78
CA GLY A 3 -13.46 -4.72 7.22
C GLY A 3 -14.06 -5.68 6.19
N THR A 4 -15.35 -5.50 5.98
CA THR A 4 -16.37 -6.20 5.19
C THR A 4 -16.17 -6.24 3.65
N VAL A 5 -16.57 -7.34 3.00
CA VAL A 5 -16.97 -7.58 1.58
C VAL A 5 -18.32 -8.39 1.55
N THR A 6 -19.43 -7.84 0.99
CA THR A 6 -20.88 -8.29 1.07
C THR A 6 -21.54 -9.04 -0.12
N ALA A 7 -21.77 -10.37 -0.06
CA ALA A 7 -22.17 -11.36 -1.11
C ALA A 7 -22.02 -11.10 -2.66
N PRO A 8 -21.51 -12.08 -3.43
CA PRO A 8 -21.67 -12.18 -4.89
C PRO A 8 -23.12 -12.29 -5.27
N ASP A 9 -23.46 -11.72 -6.42
CA ASP A 9 -24.76 -11.86 -7.04
C ASP A 9 -24.87 -13.17 -7.84
N SER A 10 -25.95 -13.28 -8.63
CA SER A 10 -26.37 -14.46 -9.39
C SER A 10 -25.33 -15.02 -10.38
N ASP A 11 -24.18 -14.38 -10.53
CA ASP A 11 -23.12 -14.72 -11.48
C ASP A 11 -21.92 -15.47 -10.85
N GLY A 12 -21.96 -15.79 -9.56
CA GLY A 12 -21.06 -16.80 -8.95
C GLY A 12 -19.65 -16.33 -8.55
N ASN A 13 -19.49 -15.13 -7.99
CA ASN A 13 -18.29 -14.82 -7.20
C ASN A 13 -18.41 -15.44 -5.78
N GLU A 14 -17.45 -15.26 -4.84
CA GLU A 14 -17.52 -15.68 -3.40
C GLU A 14 -16.90 -14.62 -2.47
N TYR A 15 -17.47 -14.41 -1.27
CA TYR A 15 -17.13 -13.28 -0.37
C TYR A 15 -16.68 -13.66 1.05
N LEU A 16 -15.91 -12.77 1.68
CA LEU A 16 -15.58 -12.73 3.12
C LEU A 16 -15.89 -11.32 3.67
N ASP A 17 -16.96 -11.20 4.44
CA ASP A 17 -17.43 -9.95 5.07
C ASP A 17 -16.87 -9.78 6.48
N ALA A 18 -15.74 -9.08 6.63
CA ALA A 18 -15.19 -8.70 7.93
C ALA A 18 -15.96 -7.56 8.63
N GLY A 19 -17.15 -7.89 9.12
CA GLY A 19 -17.98 -7.05 9.97
C GLY A 19 -18.21 -7.78 11.26
N LYS A 20 -17.37 -7.52 12.26
CA LYS A 20 -17.24 -8.25 13.55
C LYS A 20 -16.23 -9.42 13.52
N VAL A 21 -14.96 -9.12 13.23
CA VAL A 21 -13.89 -10.03 13.63
C VAL A 21 -13.64 -9.85 15.13
N GLY A 22 -14.14 -10.80 15.93
CA GLY A 22 -13.81 -10.91 17.35
C GLY A 22 -12.29 -11.02 17.57
N GLN A 23 -11.81 -10.55 18.73
CA GLN A 23 -10.41 -10.73 19.11
C GLN A 23 -10.11 -12.23 19.31
N VAL A 24 -9.14 -12.75 18.57
CA VAL A 24 -8.53 -14.05 18.88
C VAL A 24 -7.32 -13.79 19.76
N THR A 25 -7.44 -14.11 21.05
CA THR A 25 -6.34 -13.98 22.01
C THR A 25 -5.52 -15.26 22.07
N THR A 26 -4.27 -15.15 22.54
CA THR A 26 -3.32 -16.26 22.75
C THR A 26 -3.80 -17.33 23.74
N ALA A 27 -4.93 -17.12 24.41
CA ALA A 27 -5.45 -17.98 25.48
C ALA A 27 -6.53 -18.99 25.04
N GLY A 28 -6.72 -19.21 23.73
CA GLY A 28 -7.63 -20.26 23.25
C GLY A 28 -9.13 -19.97 23.40
N VAL A 29 -9.51 -18.71 23.62
CA VAL A 29 -10.92 -18.29 23.61
C VAL A 29 -11.21 -17.63 22.28
N VAL A 30 -12.02 -18.30 21.45
CA VAL A 30 -12.64 -17.75 20.26
C VAL A 30 -13.77 -16.83 20.72
N SER A 31 -13.63 -15.52 20.52
CA SER A 31 -14.82 -14.66 20.54
C SER A 31 -15.53 -14.88 19.20
N THR A 32 -16.75 -15.41 19.29
CA THR A 32 -17.70 -15.72 18.21
C THR A 32 -17.43 -15.05 16.87
N LEU A 33 -17.24 -15.87 15.82
CA LEU A 33 -17.23 -15.45 14.42
C LEU A 33 -18.67 -15.40 13.91
N TYR A 34 -18.96 -14.57 12.93
CA TYR A 34 -20.29 -14.46 12.30
C TYR A 34 -20.12 -14.47 10.76
N ASP A 35 -21.07 -15.08 10.04
CA ASP A 35 -21.13 -15.04 8.58
C ASP A 35 -21.84 -13.76 8.08
N ASN A 36 -22.04 -13.65 6.76
CA ASN A 36 -22.75 -12.52 6.13
C ASN A 36 -24.26 -12.49 6.41
N SER A 37 -24.80 -13.51 7.09
CA SER A 37 -26.20 -13.62 7.52
C SER A 37 -26.37 -13.39 9.03
N ASP A 38 -25.31 -12.95 9.72
CA ASP A 38 -25.25 -12.82 11.19
C ASP A 38 -25.42 -14.18 11.92
N THR A 39 -25.15 -15.29 11.24
CA THR A 39 -25.11 -16.63 11.83
C THR A 39 -23.75 -16.85 12.48
N GLN A 40 -23.75 -17.30 13.74
CA GLN A 40 -22.53 -17.57 14.48
C GLN A 40 -21.77 -18.75 13.84
N ILE A 41 -20.51 -18.52 13.50
CA ILE A 41 -19.61 -19.56 13.00
C ILE A 41 -18.76 -20.10 14.15
N GLU A 42 -18.71 -21.42 14.28
CA GLU A 42 -17.86 -22.10 15.25
C GLU A 42 -16.44 -22.26 14.68
N ALA A 43 -15.44 -21.79 15.43
CA ALA A 43 -14.05 -22.09 15.12
C ALA A 43 -13.64 -23.38 15.84
N ASN A 44 -13.30 -24.40 15.06
CA ASN A 44 -12.98 -25.76 15.53
C ASN A 44 -11.54 -25.92 16.06
N GLY A 45 -10.84 -24.81 16.25
CA GLY A 45 -9.50 -24.76 16.81
C GLY A 45 -8.40 -24.48 15.77
N TRP A 46 -7.17 -24.37 16.27
CA TRP A 46 -5.98 -24.18 15.45
C TRP A 46 -5.32 -25.55 15.18
N SER A 47 -4.95 -25.84 13.94
CA SER A 47 -4.06 -26.96 13.65
C SER A 47 -2.62 -26.66 14.08
N SER A 48 -1.83 -27.73 14.20
CA SER A 48 -0.41 -27.68 14.56
C SER A 48 0.47 -26.88 13.59
N ASP A 49 0.01 -26.68 12.35
CA ASP A 49 0.64 -25.84 11.32
C ASP A 49 0.14 -24.38 11.33
N GLY A 50 -0.70 -24.00 12.31
CA GLY A 50 -1.10 -22.61 12.53
C GLY A 50 -2.25 -22.14 11.66
N HIS A 51 -3.10 -23.04 11.18
CA HIS A 51 -4.34 -22.70 10.46
C HIS A 51 -5.55 -22.72 11.40
N LEU A 52 -6.46 -21.75 11.26
CA LEU A 52 -7.74 -21.75 11.97
C LEU A 52 -8.74 -22.58 11.18
N TRP A 53 -9.34 -23.58 11.82
CA TRP A 53 -10.41 -24.38 11.24
C TRP A 53 -11.75 -23.73 11.56
N ILE A 54 -12.49 -23.40 10.53
CA ILE A 54 -13.84 -22.84 10.62
C ILE A 54 -14.75 -23.78 9.85
N THR A 55 -15.89 -24.16 10.44
CA THR A 55 -16.94 -24.91 9.75
C THR A 55 -18.20 -24.04 9.74
N ASP A 56 -18.65 -23.69 8.54
CA ASP A 56 -19.98 -23.12 8.34
C ASP A 56 -21.02 -24.25 8.44
N SER A 57 -22.04 -24.07 9.27
CA SER A 57 -23.12 -25.02 9.50
C SER A 57 -23.97 -25.30 8.24
N ASN A 58 -23.89 -24.46 7.20
CA ASN A 58 -24.67 -24.62 5.99
C ASN A 58 -23.92 -25.35 4.85
N ASP A 59 -22.63 -25.05 4.66
CA ASP A 59 -21.89 -25.51 3.46
C ASP A 59 -20.57 -26.24 3.76
N ASN A 60 -20.24 -26.47 5.04
CA ASN A 60 -19.03 -27.20 5.45
C ASN A 60 -17.71 -26.61 4.88
N THR A 61 -17.72 -25.32 4.56
CA THR A 61 -16.65 -24.60 3.86
C THR A 61 -15.45 -24.35 4.78
N ILE A 62 -14.25 -24.73 4.34
CA ILE A 62 -13.00 -24.60 5.10
C ILE A 62 -12.25 -23.35 4.63
N VAL A 63 -12.17 -22.32 5.46
CA VAL A 63 -11.37 -21.11 5.18
C VAL A 63 -9.99 -21.24 5.82
N LYS A 64 -8.95 -21.31 4.99
CA LYS A 64 -7.56 -21.20 5.46
C LYS A 64 -7.22 -19.75 5.80
N LEU A 65 -7.17 -19.42 7.09
CA LEU A 65 -6.57 -18.17 7.54
C LEU A 65 -5.09 -18.40 7.86
N ASP A 66 -4.21 -17.84 7.03
CA ASP A 66 -2.79 -17.82 7.32
C ASP A 66 -2.55 -16.87 8.51
N ARG A 67 -1.82 -17.34 9.54
CA ARG A 67 -1.33 -16.47 10.60
C ARG A 67 -0.42 -15.41 9.99
N LEU A 68 -0.86 -14.17 10.03
CA LEU A 68 -0.03 -13.04 9.65
C LEU A 68 1.07 -12.87 10.71
N THR A 69 2.32 -12.97 10.29
CA THR A 69 3.45 -12.54 11.12
C THR A 69 3.45 -11.02 11.22
N GLN A 70 3.43 -10.49 12.44
CA GLN A 70 3.47 -9.05 12.67
C GLN A 70 4.88 -8.61 13.06
N THR A 71 5.42 -7.63 12.33
CA THR A 71 6.65 -6.92 12.68
C THR A 71 6.34 -5.45 12.89
N ARG A 72 6.76 -4.87 14.02
CA ARG A 72 6.65 -3.44 14.28
C ARG A 72 7.95 -2.75 13.89
N LEU A 73 7.86 -1.80 12.95
CA LEU A 73 8.93 -0.87 12.61
C LEU A 73 8.64 0.47 13.27
N SER A 74 9.40 0.84 14.30
CA SER A 74 9.19 2.08 15.06
C SER A 74 10.44 2.50 15.81
N GLY A 75 10.58 3.79 16.07
CA GLY A 75 11.59 4.36 16.96
C GLY A 75 10.99 5.33 17.98
N SER A 76 11.84 5.89 18.85
CA SER A 76 11.45 6.85 19.89
C SER A 76 10.97 8.21 19.34
N SER A 77 11.23 8.47 18.07
CA SER A 77 10.82 9.68 17.35
C SER A 77 10.39 9.35 15.92
N ARG A 78 9.83 10.33 15.21
CA ARG A 78 9.54 10.22 13.77
C ARG A 78 10.80 10.01 12.93
N TYR A 79 11.93 10.55 13.39
CA TYR A 79 13.24 10.40 12.75
C TYR A 79 13.72 8.95 12.90
N ALA A 80 13.75 8.45 14.14
CA ALA A 80 14.11 7.07 14.44
C ALA A 80 13.15 6.05 13.78
N THR A 81 11.88 6.39 13.63
CA THR A 81 10.91 5.55 12.88
C THR A 81 11.24 5.51 11.39
N SER A 82 11.61 6.64 10.77
CA SER A 82 12.05 6.66 9.37
C SER A 82 13.33 5.83 9.16
N VAL A 83 14.26 5.87 10.12
CA VAL A 83 15.46 5.01 10.13
C VAL A 83 15.09 3.53 10.23
N ALA A 84 14.20 3.14 11.15
CA ALA A 84 13.76 1.75 11.29
C ALA A 84 13.08 1.21 10.03
N ILE A 85 12.29 2.03 9.35
CA ILE A 85 11.67 1.69 8.06
C ILE A 85 12.74 1.52 6.97
N SER A 86 13.70 2.44 6.91
CA SER A 86 14.83 2.37 5.97
C SER A 86 15.65 1.10 6.14
N GLN A 87 16.01 0.73 7.37
CA GLN A 87 16.78 -0.49 7.65
C GLN A 87 16.05 -1.77 7.26
N ALA A 88 14.73 -1.81 7.42
CA ALA A 88 13.92 -2.95 7.03
C ALA A 88 13.77 -3.07 5.51
N ALA A 89 13.57 -1.95 4.80
CA ALA A 89 13.37 -1.94 3.36
C ALA A 89 14.68 -2.01 2.56
N TYR A 90 15.77 -1.47 3.11
CA TYR A 90 17.10 -1.33 2.50
C TYR A 90 18.18 -1.85 3.46
N PRO A 91 18.28 -3.18 3.68
CA PRO A 91 19.22 -3.75 4.64
C PRO A 91 20.69 -3.57 4.23
N GLY A 92 20.96 -3.33 2.94
CA GLY A 92 22.27 -2.99 2.40
C GLY A 92 22.40 -1.51 2.11
N THR A 93 22.74 -1.18 0.86
CA THR A 93 22.82 0.20 0.35
C THR A 93 21.52 0.63 -0.33
N ALA A 94 21.42 1.92 -0.65
CA ALA A 94 20.40 2.46 -1.54
C ALA A 94 21.05 3.42 -2.56
N PRO A 95 20.64 3.45 -3.84
CA PRO A 95 21.21 4.35 -4.85
C PRO A 95 21.00 5.82 -4.52
N VAL A 96 19.87 6.17 -3.89
CA VAL A 96 19.49 7.53 -3.51
C VAL A 96 18.90 7.54 -2.10
N VAL A 97 18.99 8.68 -1.41
CA VAL A 97 18.19 8.96 -0.21
C VAL A 97 17.44 10.27 -0.39
N PHE A 98 16.13 10.25 -0.17
CA PHE A 98 15.32 11.45 -0.08
C PHE A 98 15.26 11.91 1.38
N VAL A 99 15.36 13.21 1.61
CA VAL A 99 15.27 13.82 2.94
C VAL A 99 14.23 14.93 2.91
N ALA A 100 13.23 14.83 3.78
CA ALA A 100 12.22 15.86 3.97
C ALA A 100 12.15 16.28 5.45
N THR A 101 11.52 17.42 5.73
CA THR A 101 11.28 17.83 7.12
C THR A 101 10.30 16.87 7.80
N GLY A 102 10.58 16.50 9.04
CA GLY A 102 9.65 15.71 9.84
C GLY A 102 8.53 16.55 10.46
N LEU A 103 8.58 17.88 10.40
CA LEU A 103 7.64 18.76 11.11
C LEU A 103 6.46 19.25 10.25
N ASN A 104 6.53 19.05 8.94
CA ASN A 104 5.44 19.32 8.00
C ASN A 104 5.39 18.19 6.96
N TYR A 105 4.25 18.05 6.28
CA TYR A 105 3.97 16.87 5.43
C TYR A 105 4.08 17.06 3.91
N PRO A 106 3.82 18.24 3.29
CA PRO A 106 3.64 18.30 1.84
C PRO A 106 4.85 17.77 1.04
N ASP A 107 6.05 18.16 1.45
CA ASP A 107 7.30 17.75 0.81
C ASP A 107 7.51 16.23 0.91
N ALA A 108 7.23 15.65 2.09
CA ALA A 108 7.35 14.21 2.33
C ALA A 108 6.32 13.39 1.52
N LEU A 109 5.10 13.92 1.32
CA LEU A 109 4.05 13.23 0.57
C LEU A 109 4.40 13.05 -0.91
N SER A 110 5.03 14.05 -1.52
CA SER A 110 5.52 13.97 -2.90
C SER A 110 6.84 13.20 -3.00
N ALA A 111 7.72 13.32 -2.00
CA ALA A 111 9.01 12.67 -1.97
C ALA A 111 8.94 11.15 -1.80
N ALA A 112 7.99 10.63 -1.01
CA ALA A 112 7.89 9.19 -0.74
C ALA A 112 7.75 8.31 -2.01
N PRO A 113 6.81 8.56 -2.94
CA PRO A 113 6.72 7.79 -4.18
C PRO A 113 7.91 8.04 -5.13
N ALA A 114 8.49 9.24 -5.13
CA ALA A 114 9.70 9.56 -5.88
C ALA A 114 10.91 8.73 -5.39
N ALA A 115 11.09 8.65 -4.07
CA ALA A 115 12.11 7.82 -3.45
C ALA A 115 11.92 6.33 -3.82
N ALA A 116 10.68 5.83 -3.73
CA ALA A 116 10.37 4.46 -4.13
C ALA A 116 10.67 4.18 -5.61
N LYS A 117 10.35 5.13 -6.51
CA LYS A 117 10.64 5.06 -7.95
C LYS A 117 12.14 4.96 -8.24
N GLU A 118 12.96 5.73 -7.52
CA GLU A 118 14.41 5.72 -7.67
C GLU A 118 15.10 4.63 -6.83
N GLY A 119 14.32 3.82 -6.09
CA GLY A 119 14.84 2.71 -5.30
C GLY A 119 15.53 3.13 -4.00
N GLY A 120 15.12 4.23 -3.38
CA GLY A 120 15.66 4.73 -2.12
C GLY A 120 14.62 5.01 -1.03
N PRO A 121 15.04 5.15 0.23
CA PRO A 121 14.16 5.53 1.33
C PRO A 121 13.90 7.04 1.37
N LEU A 122 12.80 7.40 2.03
CA LEU A 122 12.56 8.75 2.54
C LEU A 122 12.92 8.78 4.04
N LEU A 123 13.93 9.58 4.39
CA LEU A 123 14.29 9.88 5.77
C LEU A 123 13.77 11.26 6.18
N LEU A 124 13.53 11.44 7.48
CA LEU A 124 13.04 12.70 8.04
C LEU A 124 14.13 13.41 8.81
N THR A 125 14.18 14.74 8.72
CA THR A 125 15.08 15.60 9.54
C THR A 125 14.31 16.67 10.29
N SER A 126 14.90 17.24 11.34
CA SER A 126 14.40 18.51 11.92
C SER A 126 14.79 19.67 10.99
N PRO A 127 14.02 20.78 10.93
CA PRO A 127 14.33 21.89 10.03
C PRO A 127 15.73 22.48 10.21
N ASN A 128 16.24 22.52 11.44
CA ASN A 128 17.47 23.23 11.77
C ASN A 128 18.59 22.33 12.30
N SER A 129 18.39 21.01 12.33
CA SER A 129 19.37 20.07 12.85
C SER A 129 19.17 18.70 12.23
N LEU A 130 20.24 18.11 11.69
CA LEU A 130 20.24 16.73 11.23
C LEU A 130 20.37 15.79 12.44
N PRO A 131 19.35 14.96 12.76
CA PRO A 131 19.46 13.99 13.84
C PRO A 131 20.61 13.00 13.58
N ALA A 132 21.33 12.62 14.64
CA ALA A 132 22.51 11.77 14.52
C ALA A 132 22.20 10.36 13.99
N ASP A 133 21.03 9.81 14.36
CA ASP A 133 20.52 8.53 13.85
C ASP A 133 20.22 8.59 12.34
N VAL A 134 19.68 9.71 11.86
CA VAL A 134 19.43 9.94 10.43
C VAL A 134 20.76 10.07 9.67
N ALA A 135 21.72 10.85 10.19
CA ALA A 135 23.04 10.97 9.58
C ALA A 135 23.74 9.60 9.46
N ALA A 136 23.72 8.82 10.54
CA ALA A 136 24.29 7.48 10.57
C ALA A 136 23.61 6.53 9.58
N GLU A 137 22.28 6.62 9.44
CA GLU A 137 21.53 5.82 8.47
C GLU A 137 21.88 6.18 7.02
N ILE A 138 22.03 7.48 6.71
CA ILE A 138 22.49 7.93 5.38
C ILE A 138 23.89 7.38 5.08
N THR A 139 24.81 7.44 6.04
CA THR A 139 26.15 6.86 5.89
C THR A 139 26.09 5.34 5.66
N ARG A 140 25.23 4.62 6.40
CA ARG A 140 25.04 3.16 6.23
C ARG A 140 24.53 2.81 4.83
N LEU A 141 23.56 3.57 4.32
CA LEU A 141 22.98 3.37 2.99
C LEU A 141 23.98 3.68 1.87
N ASN A 142 25.00 4.50 2.13
CA ASN A 142 26.04 4.90 1.19
C ASN A 142 25.48 5.29 -0.21
N PRO A 143 24.56 6.27 -0.28
CA PRO A 143 23.90 6.59 -1.52
C PRO A 143 24.80 7.34 -2.49
N SER A 144 24.55 7.18 -3.78
CA SER A 144 25.21 7.95 -4.84
C SER A 144 24.65 9.37 -4.99
N ARG A 145 23.46 9.63 -4.41
CA ARG A 145 22.74 10.90 -4.48
C ARG A 145 21.91 11.12 -3.22
N ILE A 146 21.84 12.35 -2.73
CA ILE A 146 20.86 12.77 -1.72
C ILE A 146 19.96 13.84 -2.33
N VAL A 147 18.64 13.68 -2.16
CA VAL A 147 17.63 14.64 -2.61
C VAL A 147 16.97 15.27 -1.39
N VAL A 148 17.26 16.55 -1.14
CA VAL A 148 16.65 17.35 -0.08
C VAL A 148 15.39 18.01 -0.63
N VAL A 149 14.22 17.59 -0.15
CA VAL A 149 12.93 18.10 -0.62
C VAL A 149 12.40 19.16 0.34
N GLY A 150 12.21 20.37 -0.19
CA GLY A 150 11.75 21.53 0.56
C GLY A 150 12.77 22.67 0.60
N GLY A 151 12.27 23.89 0.67
CA GLY A 151 13.09 25.10 0.71
C GLY A 151 13.84 25.30 2.04
N PRO A 152 14.67 26.35 2.15
CA PRO A 152 15.44 26.66 3.37
C PRO A 152 14.60 26.81 4.65
N SER A 153 13.32 27.17 4.53
CA SER A 153 12.40 27.25 5.66
C SER A 153 11.92 25.89 6.17
N ALA A 154 11.93 24.86 5.33
CA ALA A 154 11.58 23.48 5.69
C ALA A 154 12.81 22.73 6.20
N ILE A 155 13.95 22.92 5.55
CA ILE A 155 15.25 22.33 5.88
C ILE A 155 16.31 23.42 5.65
N SER A 156 16.94 23.90 6.72
CA SER A 156 17.91 24.99 6.66
C SER A 156 19.13 24.65 5.82
N ASP A 157 19.85 25.68 5.40
CA ASP A 157 21.10 25.50 4.65
C ASP A 157 22.19 24.86 5.50
N THR A 158 22.12 24.98 6.83
CA THR A 158 23.00 24.23 7.74
C THR A 158 22.78 22.73 7.62
N VAL A 159 21.53 22.27 7.60
CA VAL A 159 21.22 20.84 7.42
C VAL A 159 21.63 20.38 6.02
N LEU A 160 21.38 21.20 4.99
CA LEU A 160 21.85 20.90 3.63
C LEU A 160 23.37 20.72 3.58
N GLN A 161 24.14 21.61 4.20
CA GLN A 161 25.61 21.51 4.28
C GLN A 161 26.06 20.23 4.99
N GLN A 162 25.39 19.84 6.07
CA GLN A 162 25.66 18.57 6.76
C GLN A 162 25.43 17.36 5.86
N LEU A 163 24.36 17.37 5.06
CA LEU A 163 24.06 16.31 4.09
C LEU A 163 25.09 16.28 2.94
N THR A 164 25.45 17.44 2.40
CA THR A 164 26.48 17.56 1.36
C THR A 164 27.86 17.07 1.83
N ALA A 165 28.17 17.23 3.12
CA ALA A 165 29.40 16.69 3.69
C ALA A 165 29.40 15.16 3.78
N ILE A 166 28.23 14.51 3.85
CA ILE A 166 28.10 13.04 3.82
C ILE A 166 28.17 12.52 2.37
N GLN A 167 27.49 13.19 1.43
CA GLN A 167 27.50 12.86 0.01
C GLN A 167 27.51 14.15 -0.82
N SER A 168 28.59 14.40 -1.57
CA SER A 168 28.76 15.64 -2.33
C SER A 168 27.72 15.83 -3.44
N ASN A 169 27.18 14.73 -4.00
CA ASN A 169 26.03 14.76 -4.90
C ASN A 169 24.71 14.90 -4.11
N THR A 170 24.58 16.02 -3.41
CA THR A 170 23.36 16.41 -2.69
C THR A 170 22.68 17.55 -3.43
N VAL A 171 21.41 17.38 -3.78
CA VAL A 171 20.60 18.38 -4.49
C VAL A 171 19.40 18.80 -3.64
N ARG A 172 19.05 20.08 -3.68
CA ARG A 172 17.81 20.59 -3.08
C ARG A 172 16.77 20.78 -4.18
N ILE A 173 15.59 20.18 -4.01
CA ILE A 173 14.42 20.41 -4.84
C ILE A 173 13.39 21.18 -4.03
N ALA A 174 13.11 22.41 -4.47
CA ALA A 174 12.18 23.30 -3.79
C ALA A 174 11.54 24.27 -4.78
N GLY A 175 10.21 24.40 -4.68
CA GLY A 175 9.45 25.46 -5.34
C GLY A 175 9.08 26.58 -4.36
N THR A 176 8.55 27.67 -4.90
CA THR A 176 7.96 28.78 -4.12
C THR A 176 6.72 28.36 -3.34
N THR A 177 6.07 27.26 -3.75
CA THR A 177 4.91 26.67 -3.09
C THR A 177 5.07 25.17 -2.95
N ARG A 178 4.24 24.55 -2.10
CA ARG A 178 4.18 23.09 -1.96
C ARG A 178 3.75 22.37 -3.24
N TYR A 179 2.94 23.03 -4.08
CA TYR A 179 2.48 22.48 -5.35
C TYR A 179 3.64 22.47 -6.35
N GLN A 180 4.35 23.58 -6.47
CA GLN A 180 5.54 23.65 -7.32
C GLN A 180 6.65 22.71 -6.83
N THR A 181 6.85 22.55 -5.52
CA THR A 181 7.80 21.56 -4.99
C THR A 181 7.38 20.14 -5.39
N SER A 182 6.09 19.82 -5.30
CA SER A 182 5.56 18.52 -5.75
C SER A 182 5.78 18.28 -7.24
N ASP A 183 5.58 19.29 -8.08
CA ASP A 183 5.78 19.20 -9.53
C ASP A 183 7.28 18.96 -9.85
N LEU A 184 8.18 19.71 -9.21
CA LEU A 184 9.63 19.57 -9.41
C LEU A 184 10.19 18.23 -8.94
N VAL A 185 9.70 17.71 -7.80
CA VAL A 185 10.07 16.36 -7.32
C VAL A 185 9.60 15.29 -8.31
N THR A 186 8.42 15.49 -8.90
CA THR A 186 7.87 14.58 -9.89
C THR A 186 8.70 14.59 -11.17
N GLU A 187 9.03 15.78 -11.67
CA GLU A 187 9.86 15.96 -12.86
C GLU A 187 11.24 15.31 -12.69
N ASP A 188 11.88 15.50 -11.54
CA ASP A 188 13.20 14.94 -11.25
C ASP A 188 13.19 13.39 -11.19
N ALA A 189 12.24 12.80 -10.46
CA ALA A 189 12.28 11.36 -10.17
C ALA A 189 11.63 10.47 -11.23
N PHE A 190 10.64 11.01 -11.96
CA PHE A 190 9.91 10.24 -12.99
C PHE A 190 10.38 10.61 -14.39
N GLY A 191 11.04 11.76 -14.56
CA GLY A 191 11.46 12.28 -15.85
C GLY A 191 10.30 12.75 -16.72
N THR A 192 10.64 13.35 -17.86
CA THR A 192 9.68 13.70 -18.91
C THR A 192 10.14 13.03 -20.21
N GLY A 193 9.21 12.57 -21.04
CA GLY A 193 9.59 11.75 -22.19
C GLY A 193 8.58 11.73 -23.32
N ALA A 194 8.99 12.21 -24.50
CA ALA A 194 8.21 12.12 -25.73
C ALA A 194 8.18 10.70 -26.33
N THR A 195 9.17 9.85 -26.00
CA THR A 195 9.35 8.50 -26.57
C THR A 195 9.15 7.37 -25.57
N THR A 196 9.30 7.64 -24.26
CA THR A 196 9.02 6.69 -23.18
C THR A 196 8.38 7.46 -22.03
N PRO A 197 7.14 7.13 -21.63
CA PRO A 197 6.48 7.79 -20.51
C PRO A 197 7.32 7.67 -19.23
N GLY A 198 7.47 8.78 -18.52
CA GLY A 198 8.06 8.82 -17.18
C GLY A 198 7.17 8.12 -16.15
N ALA A 199 5.86 8.33 -16.27
CA ALA A 199 4.83 7.63 -15.50
C ALA A 199 3.50 7.60 -16.28
N THR A 200 2.94 6.40 -16.50
CA THR A 200 1.63 6.24 -17.14
C THR A 200 0.46 6.47 -16.19
N HIS A 201 0.71 6.41 -14.88
CA HIS A 201 -0.27 6.65 -13.82
C HIS A 201 0.18 7.86 -12.99
N ALA A 202 -0.75 8.63 -12.45
CA ALA A 202 -0.47 9.67 -11.46
C ALA A 202 -1.60 9.77 -10.43
N PHE A 203 -1.24 10.10 -9.18
CA PHE A 203 -2.21 10.40 -8.12
C PHE A 203 -2.27 11.91 -7.87
N ILE A 204 -3.47 12.47 -7.84
CA ILE A 204 -3.74 13.87 -7.51
C ILE A 204 -4.36 13.93 -6.13
N ALA A 205 -3.76 14.72 -5.25
CA ALA A 205 -4.28 14.96 -3.91
C ALA A 205 -4.19 16.45 -3.54
N THR A 206 -4.99 16.87 -2.57
CA THR A 206 -4.89 18.25 -2.06
C THR A 206 -3.56 18.45 -1.34
N GLY A 207 -2.90 19.59 -1.55
CA GLY A 207 -1.76 19.99 -0.71
C GLY A 207 -2.16 20.65 0.60
N LEU A 208 -3.46 20.88 0.86
CA LEU A 208 -3.95 21.58 2.06
C LEU A 208 -4.15 20.66 3.28
N ASN A 209 -4.18 19.35 3.07
CA ASN A 209 -4.30 18.32 4.10
C ASN A 209 -3.58 17.05 3.62
N TYR A 210 -3.32 16.10 4.50
CA TYR A 210 -2.44 14.95 4.22
C TYR A 210 -3.09 13.56 4.07
N PRO A 211 -4.26 13.22 4.66
CA PRO A 211 -4.67 11.81 4.77
C PRO A 211 -4.84 11.09 3.43
N ASP A 212 -5.43 11.76 2.43
CA ASP A 212 -5.71 11.13 1.13
C ASP A 212 -4.41 10.96 0.32
N ALA A 213 -3.51 11.95 0.35
CA ALA A 213 -2.19 11.87 -0.24
C ALA A 213 -1.33 10.78 0.42
N LEU A 214 -1.42 10.64 1.75
CA LEU A 214 -0.71 9.62 2.51
C LEU A 214 -1.20 8.22 2.12
N ALA A 215 -2.51 8.03 1.98
CA ALA A 215 -3.09 6.78 1.52
C ALA A 215 -2.67 6.45 0.07
N ALA A 216 -2.55 7.46 -0.79
CA ALA A 216 -2.07 7.29 -2.16
C ALA A 216 -0.60 6.89 -2.25
N GLY A 217 0.25 7.25 -1.28
CA GLY A 217 1.71 7.05 -1.36
C GLY A 217 2.15 5.61 -1.65
N ALA A 218 1.60 4.62 -0.94
CA ALA A 218 1.96 3.21 -1.14
C ALA A 218 1.45 2.68 -2.50
N ALA A 219 0.23 3.07 -2.90
CA ALA A 219 -0.34 2.73 -4.19
C ALA A 219 0.45 3.36 -5.35
N ALA A 220 0.89 4.61 -5.18
CA ALA A 220 1.73 5.32 -6.12
C ALA A 220 3.11 4.64 -6.27
N GLY A 221 3.75 4.27 -5.16
CA GLY A 221 5.00 3.49 -5.19
C GLY A 221 4.84 2.15 -5.91
N LYS A 222 3.73 1.43 -5.70
CA LYS A 222 3.44 0.17 -6.39
C LYS A 222 3.30 0.33 -7.91
N LEU A 223 2.70 1.42 -8.37
CA LEU A 223 2.48 1.70 -9.79
C LEU A 223 3.64 2.47 -10.45
N ALA A 224 4.71 2.77 -9.71
CA ALA A 224 5.75 3.69 -10.15
C ALA A 224 5.17 5.02 -10.67
N ALA A 225 4.21 5.56 -9.90
CA ALA A 225 3.47 6.77 -10.18
C ALA A 225 3.81 7.89 -9.18
N PRO A 226 3.76 9.17 -9.56
CA PRO A 226 3.89 10.28 -8.63
C PRO A 226 2.60 10.50 -7.82
N VAL A 227 2.76 11.09 -6.63
CA VAL A 227 1.69 11.82 -5.93
C VAL A 227 1.92 13.30 -6.14
N ILE A 228 1.06 13.92 -6.95
CA ILE A 228 1.13 15.35 -7.29
C ILE A 228 0.12 16.11 -6.44
N LEU A 229 0.63 17.09 -5.68
CA LEU A 229 -0.20 17.95 -4.84
C LEU A 229 -0.74 19.13 -5.63
N VAL A 230 -2.05 19.34 -5.54
CA VAL A 230 -2.74 20.47 -6.19
C VAL A 230 -3.41 21.38 -5.17
N LYS A 231 -3.66 22.62 -5.57
CA LYS A 231 -4.57 23.52 -4.87
C LYS A 231 -6.00 23.04 -5.10
N GLY A 232 -6.41 22.01 -4.35
CA GLY A 232 -7.61 21.25 -4.69
C GLY A 232 -8.93 22.05 -4.63
N THR A 233 -8.99 23.19 -3.94
CA THR A 233 -10.18 24.06 -3.95
C THR A 233 -10.23 25.04 -5.13
N ALA A 234 -9.27 24.98 -6.04
CA ALA A 234 -9.27 25.81 -7.25
C ALA A 234 -10.44 25.47 -8.19
N ALA A 235 -10.79 26.42 -9.06
CA ALA A 235 -11.86 26.25 -10.04
C ALA A 235 -11.51 25.28 -11.17
N THR A 236 -10.23 25.04 -11.43
CA THR A 236 -9.73 24.09 -12.42
C THR A 236 -8.32 23.60 -12.02
N ALA A 237 -7.84 22.56 -12.69
CA ALA A 237 -6.47 22.09 -12.53
C ALA A 237 -5.48 23.15 -13.02
N ASP A 238 -4.39 23.34 -12.28
CA ASP A 238 -3.35 24.29 -12.67
C ASP A 238 -2.67 23.87 -13.97
N SER A 239 -2.34 24.84 -14.83
CA SER A 239 -1.73 24.56 -16.14
C SER A 239 -0.36 23.90 -16.02
N THR A 240 0.39 24.19 -14.96
CA THR A 240 1.70 23.57 -14.72
C THR A 240 1.53 22.08 -14.45
N THR A 241 0.57 21.73 -13.57
CA THR A 241 0.25 20.33 -13.26
C THR A 241 -0.27 19.59 -14.49
N THR A 242 -1.14 20.20 -15.31
CA THR A 242 -1.66 19.52 -16.50
C THR A 242 -0.59 19.30 -17.57
N GLN A 243 0.30 20.27 -17.78
CA GLN A 243 1.47 20.12 -18.66
C GLN A 243 2.42 19.04 -18.16
N LEU A 244 2.67 18.97 -16.85
CA LEU A 244 3.48 17.92 -16.24
C LEU A 244 2.87 16.53 -16.47
N LEU A 245 1.56 16.36 -16.29
CA LEU A 245 0.90 15.08 -16.57
C LEU A 245 1.07 14.64 -18.03
N GLN A 246 1.00 15.58 -18.97
CA GLN A 246 1.23 15.29 -20.38
C GLN A 246 2.70 14.95 -20.67
N SER A 247 3.65 15.67 -20.07
CA SER A 247 5.09 15.44 -20.27
C SER A 247 5.58 14.13 -19.64
N LEU A 248 4.91 13.68 -18.56
CA LEU A 248 5.07 12.34 -17.98
C LEU A 248 4.56 11.22 -18.90
N GLY A 249 3.66 11.54 -19.84
CA GLY A 249 2.91 10.55 -20.60
C GLY A 249 1.86 9.83 -19.76
N ALA A 250 1.29 10.50 -18.76
CA ALA A 250 0.24 9.93 -17.93
C ALA A 250 -1.03 9.70 -18.75
N THR A 251 -1.53 8.46 -18.76
CA THR A 251 -2.80 8.08 -19.40
C THR A 251 -3.89 7.79 -18.38
N THR A 252 -3.51 7.57 -17.12
CA THR A 252 -4.44 7.30 -16.02
C THR A 252 -4.14 8.22 -14.84
N VAL A 253 -5.15 8.95 -14.39
CA VAL A 253 -5.06 9.86 -13.25
C VAL A 253 -6.06 9.47 -12.18
N TYR A 254 -5.57 9.25 -10.96
CA TYR A 254 -6.38 8.95 -9.80
C TYR A 254 -6.48 10.17 -8.89
N ILE A 255 -7.68 10.64 -8.61
CA ILE A 255 -7.90 11.68 -7.59
C ILE A 255 -8.12 11.00 -6.24
N ALA A 256 -7.24 11.26 -5.28
CA ALA A 256 -7.38 10.85 -3.89
C ALA A 256 -8.09 11.96 -3.09
N GLY A 257 -9.33 11.70 -2.71
CA GLY A 257 -10.15 12.59 -1.89
C GLY A 257 -11.44 13.05 -2.57
N GLY A 258 -12.39 13.52 -1.75
CA GLY A 258 -13.69 14.02 -2.19
C GLY A 258 -13.65 15.41 -2.83
N THR A 259 -14.81 15.86 -3.34
CA THR A 259 -14.95 17.16 -4.02
C THR A 259 -14.70 18.38 -3.13
N THR A 260 -14.78 18.21 -1.81
CA THR A 260 -14.48 19.27 -0.83
C THR A 260 -13.00 19.57 -0.71
N VAL A 261 -12.13 18.60 -1.03
CA VAL A 261 -10.67 18.72 -0.93
C VAL A 261 -9.99 18.80 -2.29
N VAL A 262 -10.55 18.16 -3.31
CA VAL A 262 -10.17 18.31 -4.72
C VAL A 262 -11.45 18.53 -5.54
N SER A 263 -11.70 19.76 -5.97
CA SER A 263 -12.96 20.21 -6.56
C SER A 263 -13.36 19.42 -7.80
N SER A 264 -14.65 19.47 -8.14
CA SER A 264 -15.14 18.97 -9.43
C SER A 264 -14.51 19.72 -10.60
N GLY A 265 -14.24 21.01 -10.44
CA GLY A 265 -13.54 21.82 -11.44
C GLY A 265 -12.13 21.32 -11.74
N VAL A 266 -11.35 20.96 -10.71
CA VAL A 266 -10.03 20.31 -10.89
C VAL A 266 -10.17 18.99 -11.64
N GLN A 267 -11.14 18.15 -11.27
CA GLN A 267 -11.39 16.89 -11.99
C GLN A 267 -11.75 17.11 -13.45
N SER A 268 -12.62 18.07 -13.75
CA SER A 268 -12.99 18.40 -15.13
C SER A 268 -11.80 18.91 -15.93
N GLY A 269 -10.93 19.73 -15.33
CA GLY A 269 -9.70 20.21 -15.97
C GLY A 269 -8.73 19.07 -16.31
N LEU A 270 -8.60 18.08 -15.42
CA LEU A 270 -7.79 16.87 -15.68
C LEU A 270 -8.41 15.99 -16.77
N ALA A 271 -9.74 15.79 -16.74
CA ALA A 271 -10.46 14.95 -17.69
C ALA A 271 -10.52 15.55 -19.11
N ALA A 272 -10.27 16.85 -19.23
CA ALA A 272 -10.14 17.52 -20.52
C ALA A 272 -8.79 17.25 -21.23
N LEU A 273 -7.82 16.60 -20.55
CA LEU A 273 -6.55 16.27 -21.15
C LEU A 273 -6.70 15.13 -22.18
N PRO A 274 -6.15 15.27 -23.40
CA PRO A 274 -6.23 14.23 -24.41
C PRO A 274 -5.61 12.91 -23.92
N GLY A 275 -6.36 11.81 -24.05
CA GLY A 275 -5.87 10.46 -23.73
C GLY A 275 -5.73 10.15 -22.24
N VAL A 276 -6.26 11.01 -21.35
CA VAL A 276 -6.20 10.82 -19.90
C VAL A 276 -7.54 10.32 -19.35
N ALA A 277 -7.54 9.14 -18.75
CA ALA A 277 -8.66 8.62 -17.97
C ALA A 277 -8.54 9.09 -16.51
N VAL A 278 -9.60 9.73 -15.99
CA VAL A 278 -9.62 10.24 -14.61
C VAL A 278 -10.60 9.44 -13.76
N THR A 279 -10.12 8.87 -12.65
CA THR A 279 -10.95 8.18 -11.65
C THR A 279 -10.78 8.82 -10.29
N ARG A 280 -11.86 9.02 -9.53
CA ARG A 280 -11.80 9.56 -8.17
C ARG A 280 -12.04 8.45 -7.14
N PHE A 281 -11.16 8.38 -6.15
CA PHE A 281 -11.34 7.60 -4.93
C PHE A 281 -11.68 8.54 -3.78
N ALA A 282 -12.91 8.47 -3.29
CA ALA A 282 -13.41 9.33 -2.23
C ALA A 282 -14.37 8.54 -1.33
N GLY A 283 -13.92 8.26 -0.10
CA GLY A 283 -14.77 7.70 0.94
C GLY A 283 -15.42 8.78 1.80
N SER A 284 -16.40 8.38 2.62
CA SER A 284 -16.99 9.26 3.65
C SER A 284 -15.98 9.67 4.73
N THR A 285 -14.92 8.88 4.90
CA THR A 285 -13.80 9.17 5.80
C THR A 285 -12.46 8.91 5.10
N ARG A 286 -11.38 9.41 5.70
CA ARG A 286 -10.00 9.10 5.27
C ARG A 286 -9.70 7.60 5.22
N TYR A 287 -10.37 6.80 6.05
CA TYR A 287 -10.17 5.35 6.09
C TYR A 287 -10.84 4.69 4.87
N ASN A 288 -12.05 5.11 4.54
CA ASN A 288 -12.75 4.61 3.35
C ASN A 288 -12.07 5.07 2.05
N THR A 289 -11.52 6.30 1.99
CA THR A 289 -10.67 6.71 0.86
C THR A 289 -9.46 5.80 0.72
N SER A 290 -8.78 5.49 1.83
CA SER A 290 -7.62 4.59 1.82
C SER A 290 -7.97 3.18 1.36
N GLU A 291 -9.12 2.67 1.76
CA GLU A 291 -9.63 1.36 1.34
C GLU A 291 -9.89 1.31 -0.16
N LEU A 292 -10.57 2.32 -0.72
CA LEU A 292 -10.83 2.41 -2.16
C LEU A 292 -9.55 2.42 -2.98
N ILE A 293 -8.55 3.22 -2.56
CA ILE A 293 -7.23 3.27 -3.20
C ILE A 293 -6.56 1.90 -3.13
N ASN A 294 -6.60 1.25 -1.96
CA ASN A 294 -5.97 -0.06 -1.76
C ASN A 294 -6.61 -1.15 -2.64
N HIS A 295 -7.93 -1.19 -2.71
CA HIS A 295 -8.66 -2.14 -3.56
C HIS A 295 -8.35 -1.97 -5.04
N ALA A 296 -8.21 -0.72 -5.50
CA ALA A 296 -7.91 -0.44 -6.90
C ALA A 296 -6.51 -0.88 -7.32
N VAL A 297 -5.51 -0.79 -6.42
CA VAL A 297 -4.09 -1.01 -6.76
C VAL A 297 -3.54 -2.36 -6.30
N PHE A 298 -4.11 -2.94 -5.25
CA PHE A 298 -3.69 -4.22 -4.67
C PHE A 298 -4.83 -5.24 -4.73
N PRO A 299 -5.23 -5.69 -5.94
CA PRO A 299 -6.28 -6.70 -6.07
C PRO A 299 -5.84 -8.00 -5.39
N ARG A 300 -6.81 -8.69 -4.76
CA ARG A 300 -6.57 -10.01 -4.17
C ARG A 300 -6.11 -10.97 -5.27
N ARG A 301 -5.17 -11.87 -4.97
CA ARG A 301 -4.89 -13.01 -5.85
C ARG A 301 -6.19 -13.81 -6.01
N ALA A 302 -6.51 -14.21 -7.24
CA ALA A 302 -7.58 -15.17 -7.49
C ALA A 302 -7.33 -16.45 -6.66
N PRO A 303 -8.39 -17.13 -6.18
CA PRO A 303 -8.25 -18.42 -5.52
C PRO A 303 -7.45 -19.36 -6.41
N ARG A 304 -6.50 -20.09 -5.82
CA ARG A 304 -5.91 -21.24 -6.53
C ARG A 304 -7.06 -22.20 -6.79
N THR A 305 -7.41 -22.44 -8.05
CA THR A 305 -8.33 -23.51 -8.40
C THR A 305 -7.73 -24.81 -7.85
N SER A 306 -8.48 -25.51 -7.01
CA SER A 306 -8.11 -26.84 -6.56
C SER A 306 -7.84 -27.71 -7.78
N PRO A 307 -6.75 -28.52 -7.82
CA PRO A 307 -6.66 -29.55 -8.83
C PRO A 307 -7.92 -30.43 -8.76
N PRO A 308 -8.43 -30.93 -9.91
CA PRO A 308 -9.63 -31.76 -9.93
C PRO A 308 -9.47 -32.91 -8.93
N ALA A 309 -10.54 -33.18 -8.18
CA ALA A 309 -10.55 -34.27 -7.21
C ALA A 309 -10.02 -35.55 -7.87
N PRO A 310 -9.12 -36.31 -7.21
CA PRO A 310 -8.68 -37.59 -7.74
C PRO A 310 -9.92 -38.46 -7.96
N ALA A 311 -9.99 -39.11 -9.13
CA ALA A 311 -11.09 -39.99 -9.49
C ALA A 311 -11.36 -40.99 -8.36
N SER A 312 -12.62 -41.11 -7.95
CA SER A 312 -13.06 -42.05 -6.92
C SER A 312 -12.44 -43.43 -7.18
N PRO A 313 -11.79 -44.07 -6.19
CA PRO A 313 -11.24 -45.40 -6.39
C PRO A 313 -12.38 -46.34 -6.79
N THR A 314 -12.26 -46.96 -7.96
CA THR A 314 -13.15 -48.02 -8.38
C THR A 314 -13.16 -49.08 -7.28
N ARG A 315 -14.32 -49.35 -6.69
CA ARG A 315 -14.50 -50.45 -5.74
C ARG A 315 -14.09 -51.74 -6.46
N SER A 316 -12.92 -52.26 -6.12
CA SER A 316 -12.55 -53.62 -6.49
C SER A 316 -13.47 -54.58 -5.73
N PRO A 317 -14.08 -55.59 -6.39
CA PRO A 317 -14.93 -56.55 -5.70
C PRO A 317 -14.10 -57.30 -4.64
N ALA A 318 -14.67 -57.45 -3.44
CA ALA A 318 -14.02 -58.10 -2.31
C ALA A 318 -13.59 -59.53 -2.67
N PRO A 319 -12.39 -59.98 -2.23
CA PRO A 319 -11.95 -61.35 -2.47
C PRO A 319 -12.85 -62.36 -1.75
N HIS A 320 -13.32 -63.36 -2.50
CA HIS A 320 -14.02 -64.52 -1.94
C HIS A 320 -13.06 -65.34 -1.07
N TRP A 321 -13.30 -65.40 0.23
CA TRP A 321 -12.59 -66.30 1.15
C TRP A 321 -13.15 -67.72 1.01
N PRO A 322 -12.30 -68.76 0.87
CA PRO A 322 -12.76 -70.15 0.83
C PRO A 322 -13.29 -70.60 2.20
N VAL A 323 -14.45 -71.26 2.19
CA VAL A 323 -15.09 -71.85 3.37
C VAL A 323 -14.28 -73.04 3.87
N LEU A 324 -13.87 -73.01 5.15
CA LEU A 324 -13.16 -74.13 5.80
C LEU A 324 -14.15 -75.27 6.15
N PRO A 325 -13.77 -76.55 6.00
CA PRO A 325 -14.64 -77.69 6.26
C PRO A 325 -14.90 -77.90 7.76
N ALA A 326 -16.14 -78.29 8.09
CA ALA A 326 -16.62 -78.54 9.44
C ALA A 326 -15.94 -79.76 10.09
N THR A 327 -15.53 -79.62 11.35
CA THR A 327 -15.02 -80.72 12.19
C THR A 327 -16.17 -81.58 12.72
N PRO A 328 -16.06 -82.92 12.72
CA PRO A 328 -17.08 -83.81 13.27
C PRO A 328 -17.08 -83.78 14.81
N SER A 329 -18.29 -83.77 15.38
CA SER A 329 -18.57 -83.77 16.82
C SER A 329 -18.25 -85.10 17.47
N THR A 330 -17.59 -85.07 18.64
CA THR A 330 -17.50 -86.20 19.56
C THR A 330 -18.67 -86.20 20.54
N SER A 331 -19.37 -87.35 20.59
CA SER A 331 -20.40 -87.83 21.53
C SER A 331 -21.68 -87.02 21.71
#